data_AF-H3H7N2-F1
#
_entry.id   AF-H3H7N2-F1
#
_cell.length_a   1.000
_cell.length_b   1.000
_cell.length_c   1.000
_cell.angle_alpha   90.00
_cell.angle_beta   90.00
_cell.angle_gamma   90.00
#
_symmetry.space_group_name_H-M   'P 1'
#
loop_
_entity.id
_entity.type
_entity.pdbx_description
1 polymer ?
#
loop_
_entity_poly.entity_id
_entity_poly.type
_entity_poly.pdbx_seq_one_letter_code
_entity_poly.pdbx_strand_id
1 'polypeptide(L)'
;MAVRCTVELQLADGCTGRNISTALYPRAVVIRRRGGLEVMSDDPPLHKALKLQAHKYEVYSSYAAMGKLALIRRERTRITQFNLRDGDPEEMVALRDFCIRT
;
A
#
# COMPACT_ATOMS: atom_id res chain seq x y z
N MET A 1 15.00 4.03 0.16
CA MET A 1 13.93 5.03 0.32
C MET A 1 12.84 4.41 1.18
N ALA A 2 12.34 5.16 2.16
CA ALA A 2 11.31 4.75 3.08
C ALA A 2 10.31 5.90 3.19
N VAL A 3 9.01 5.62 3.06
CA VAL A 3 7.95 6.64 3.09
C VAL A 3 7.15 6.47 4.37
N ARG A 4 7.12 7.50 5.21
CA ARG A 4 6.25 7.51 6.40
C ARG A 4 4.85 7.95 5.99
N CYS A 5 3.84 7.19 6.36
CA CYS A 5 2.46 7.46 5.96
C CYS A 5 1.46 6.75 6.87
N THR A 6 0.19 7.10 6.73
CA THR A 6 -0.93 6.30 7.22
C THR A 6 -1.24 5.21 6.20
N VAL A 7 -1.39 3.96 6.65
CA VAL A 7 -1.84 2.86 5.80
C VAL A 7 -3.20 2.37 6.26
N GLU A 8 -4.18 2.46 5.38
CA GLU A 8 -5.45 1.78 5.55
C GLU A 8 -5.44 0.50 4.70
N LEU A 9 -5.49 -0.65 5.37
CA LEU A 9 -5.60 -1.97 4.76
C LEU A 9 -7.07 -2.35 4.67
N GLN A 10 -7.59 -2.43 3.46
CA GLN A 10 -8.95 -2.88 3.20
C GLN A 10 -8.92 -4.25 2.54
N LEU A 11 -9.72 -5.17 3.08
CA LEU A 11 -10.00 -6.47 2.48
C LEU A 11 -11.46 -6.48 2.02
N ALA A 12 -11.68 -6.82 0.77
CA ALA A 12 -13.00 -6.98 0.18
C ALA A 12 -13.15 -8.37 -0.44
N ASP A 13 -14.40 -8.81 -0.54
CA ASP A 13 -14.77 -10.04 -1.23
C ASP A 13 -14.57 -9.87 -2.74
N GLY A 14 -13.91 -10.84 -3.37
CA GLY A 14 -13.55 -10.74 -4.80
C GLY A 14 -14.74 -10.86 -5.76
N CYS A 15 -15.83 -11.49 -5.32
CA CYS A 15 -17.02 -11.72 -6.16
C CYS A 15 -18.01 -10.55 -6.06
N THR A 16 -18.19 -10.02 -4.85
CA THR A 16 -19.22 -9.01 -4.54
C THR A 16 -18.66 -7.61 -4.37
N GLY A 17 -17.34 -7.46 -4.21
CA GLY A 17 -16.69 -6.19 -3.89
C GLY A 17 -17.01 -5.67 -2.49
N ARG A 18 -17.77 -6.41 -1.68
CA ARG A 18 -18.16 -5.99 -0.33
C ARG A 18 -16.94 -5.97 0.58
N ASN A 19 -16.80 -4.90 1.36
CA ASN A 19 -15.79 -4.80 2.40
C ASN A 19 -16.01 -5.90 3.45
N ILE A 20 -14.96 -6.70 3.69
CA ILE A 20 -14.90 -7.75 4.70
C ILE A 20 -14.29 -7.19 5.99
N SER A 21 -13.18 -6.47 5.86
CA SER A 21 -12.47 -5.90 7.00
C SER A 21 -11.65 -4.69 6.59
N THR A 22 -11.48 -3.75 7.51
CA THR A 22 -10.58 -2.60 7.36
C THR A 22 -9.72 -2.46 8.60
N ALA A 23 -8.42 -2.22 8.41
CA ALA A 23 -7.47 -1.95 9.49
C ALA A 23 -6.69 -0.67 9.16
N LEU A 24 -6.45 0.16 10.17
CA LEU A 24 -5.75 1.43 10.03
C LEU A 24 -4.44 1.40 10.80
N TYR A 25 -3.36 1.86 10.14
CA TYR A 25 -2.01 1.94 10.68
C TYR A 25 -1.52 3.38 10.51
N PRO A 26 -1.74 4.26 11.50
CA PRO A 26 -1.42 5.69 11.39
C PRO A 26 0.08 5.99 11.27
N ARG A 27 0.92 5.07 11.73
CA ARG A 27 2.39 5.23 11.78
C ARG A 27 3.07 4.10 11.03
N ALA A 28 2.78 4.02 9.74
CA ALA A 28 3.37 3.03 8.87
C ALA A 28 4.55 3.59 8.08
N VAL A 29 5.48 2.69 7.74
CA VAL A 29 6.63 2.98 6.90
C VAL A 29 6.62 2.01 5.72
N VAL A 30 6.64 2.57 4.51
CA VAL A 30 6.74 1.81 3.26
C VAL A 30 8.18 1.86 2.76
N ILE A 31 8.87 0.74 2.78
CA ILE A 31 10.29 0.62 2.43
C ILE A 31 10.41 -0.01 1.05
N ARG A 32 11.15 0.66 0.16
CA ARG A 32 11.56 0.07 -1.12
C ARG A 32 12.67 -0.96 -0.92
N ARG A 33 12.50 -2.16 -1.48
CA ARG A 33 13.48 -3.25 -1.51
C ARG A 33 13.75 -3.71 -2.94
N ARG A 34 14.83 -4.49 -3.15
CA ARG A 34 15.27 -4.99 -4.47
C ARG A 34 14.20 -5.82 -5.22
N GLY A 35 13.20 -6.36 -4.52
CA GLY A 35 12.13 -7.18 -5.11
C GLY A 35 10.70 -6.69 -4.86
N GLY A 36 10.52 -5.46 -4.37
CA GLY A 36 9.20 -4.91 -4.08
C GLY A 36 9.19 -3.89 -2.94
N LEU A 37 8.07 -3.80 -2.24
CA LEU A 37 7.85 -2.96 -1.08
C LEU A 37 7.69 -3.79 0.19
N GLU A 38 8.07 -3.21 1.31
CA GLU A 38 7.78 -3.72 2.64
C GLU A 38 6.98 -2.67 3.40
N VAL A 39 5.82 -3.04 3.94
CA VAL A 39 5.03 -2.17 4.82
C VAL A 39 5.27 -2.62 6.25
N MET A 40 5.73 -1.70 7.08
CA MET A 40 5.94 -1.90 8.52
C MET A 40 5.10 -0.90 9.30
N SER A 41 4.64 -1.28 10.49
CA SER A 41 3.97 -0.36 11.41
C SER A 41 4.48 -0.65 12.81
N ASP A 42 4.71 0.41 13.58
CA ASP A 42 5.03 0.29 15.00
C ASP A 42 3.82 -0.24 15.81
N ASP A 43 2.61 -0.10 15.25
CA ASP A 43 1.38 -0.62 15.85
C ASP A 43 1.14 -2.10 15.44
N PRO A 44 0.98 -3.05 16.39
CA PRO A 44 0.58 -4.43 16.10
C PRO A 44 -0.74 -4.52 15.32
N PRO A 45 -0.97 -5.55 14.49
CA PRO A 45 -0.13 -6.75 14.27
C PRO A 45 0.96 -6.57 13.19
N LEU A 46 1.10 -5.39 12.58
CA LEU A 46 2.06 -5.12 11.51
C LEU A 46 3.51 -4.88 11.98
N HIS A 47 3.86 -5.40 13.17
CA HIS A 47 5.26 -5.55 13.60
C HIS A 47 6.08 -6.41 12.63
N LYS A 48 5.43 -7.28 11.85
CA LYS A 48 6.07 -8.04 10.75
C LYS A 48 5.85 -7.32 9.42
N ALA A 49 6.96 -7.00 8.76
CA ALA A 49 6.98 -6.41 7.43
C ALA A 49 6.11 -7.19 6.43
N LEU A 50 5.06 -6.56 5.91
CA LEU A 50 4.27 -7.12 4.83
C LEU A 50 4.97 -6.86 3.49
N LYS A 51 5.40 -7.92 2.81
CA LYS A 51 6.07 -7.84 1.51
C LYS A 51 5.04 -7.72 0.38
N LEU A 52 5.04 -6.58 -0.31
CA LEU A 52 4.28 -6.33 -1.52
C LEU A 52 5.21 -6.45 -2.73
N GLN A 53 5.02 -7.47 -3.56
CA GLN A 53 5.77 -7.58 -4.82
C GLN A 53 5.16 -6.66 -5.86
N ALA A 54 5.88 -5.62 -6.30
CA ALA A 54 5.33 -4.53 -7.13
C ALA A 54 4.51 -5.00 -8.34
N HIS A 55 4.98 -6.03 -9.06
CA HIS A 55 4.31 -6.60 -10.24
C HIS A 55 2.99 -7.35 -9.97
N LYS A 56 2.58 -7.51 -8.71
CA LYS A 56 1.32 -8.19 -8.32
C LYS A 56 0.20 -7.24 -7.94
N TYR A 57 0.45 -5.93 -7.97
CA TYR A 57 -0.49 -4.92 -7.50
C TYR A 57 -0.77 -3.93 -8.62
N GLU A 58 -2.05 -3.63 -8.83
CA GLU A 58 -2.49 -2.44 -9.56
C GLU A 58 -2.15 -1.20 -8.71
N VAL A 59 -1.62 -0.16 -9.34
CA VAL A 59 -1.20 1.07 -8.66
C VAL A 59 -2.16 2.18 -9.07
N TYR A 60 -2.92 2.72 -8.12
CA TYR A 60 -3.76 3.89 -8.33
C TYR A 60 -3.06 5.13 -7.76
N SER A 61 -2.64 6.04 -8.64
CA SER A 61 -1.69 7.11 -8.31
C SER A 61 -2.16 8.52 -8.67
N SER A 62 -3.45 8.72 -8.95
CA SER A 62 -4.01 10.03 -9.35
C SER A 62 -3.73 11.15 -8.33
N TYR A 63 -3.43 10.79 -7.08
CA TYR A 63 -3.20 11.72 -5.98
C TYR A 63 -1.81 11.58 -5.34
N ALA A 64 -0.83 11.01 -6.05
CA ALA A 64 0.53 10.82 -5.51
C ALA A 64 1.18 12.14 -5.08
N ALA A 65 1.02 13.21 -5.88
CA ALA A 65 1.48 14.56 -5.55
C ALA A 65 0.72 15.22 -4.39
N MET A 66 -0.32 14.57 -3.85
CA MET A 66 -1.02 14.99 -2.62
C MET A 66 -0.73 14.05 -1.45
N GLY A 67 0.33 13.23 -1.55
CA GLY A 67 0.71 12.30 -0.49
C GLY A 67 -0.13 11.02 -0.41
N LYS A 68 -0.84 10.66 -1.49
CA LYS A 68 -1.76 9.51 -1.51
C LYS A 68 -1.47 8.52 -2.63
N LEU A 69 -1.50 7.23 -2.32
CA LEU A 69 -1.30 6.16 -3.29
C LEU A 69 -2.12 4.94 -2.86
N ALA A 70 -2.70 4.19 -3.80
CA ALA A 70 -3.32 2.91 -3.46
C ALA A 70 -2.69 1.76 -4.24
N LEU A 71 -2.41 0.66 -3.54
CA LEU A 71 -1.91 -0.59 -4.13
C LEU A 71 -3.00 -1.65 -3.99
N ILE A 72 -3.47 -2.20 -5.10
CA ILE A 72 -4.62 -3.10 -5.14
C ILE A 72 -4.16 -4.45 -5.68
N ARG A 73 -4.33 -5.50 -4.89
CA ARG A 73 -4.15 -6.89 -5.35
C ARG A 73 -5.49 -7.56 -5.45
N ARG A 74 -5.80 -8.04 -6.64
CA ARG A 74 -7.01 -8.82 -6.92
C ARG A 74 -6.65 -10.29 -7.00
N GLU A 75 -7.25 -11.07 -6.12
CA GLU A 75 -7.20 -12.52 -6.13
C GLU A 75 -8.60 -13.07 -6.44
N ARG A 76 -8.70 -14.34 -6.81
CA ARG A 76 -9.95 -14.96 -7.25
C ARG A 76 -11.12 -14.73 -6.28
N THR A 77 -10.86 -14.73 -4.98
CA THR A 77 -11.90 -14.61 -3.94
C THR A 77 -11.73 -13.38 -3.05
N ARG A 78 -10.67 -12.58 -3.23
CA ARG A 78 -10.31 -11.48 -2.32
C ARG A 78 -9.71 -10.33 -3.09
N ILE A 79 -10.03 -9.11 -2.67
CA ILE A 79 -9.38 -7.88 -3.11
C ILE A 79 -8.73 -7.26 -1.88
N THR A 80 -7.42 -7.05 -1.94
CA THR A 80 -6.65 -6.41 -0.87
C THR A 80 -6.18 -5.06 -1.37
N GLN A 81 -6.52 -3.99 -0.65
CA GLN A 81 -6.14 -2.62 -0.96
C GLN A 81 -5.29 -2.04 0.16
N PHE A 82 -4.14 -1.46 -0.20
CA PHE A 82 -3.28 -0.68 0.67
C PHE A 82 -3.43 0.78 0.29
N ASN A 83 -4.23 1.51 1.04
CA ASN A 83 -4.44 2.94 0.85
C ASN A 83 -3.41 3.70 1.69
N LEU A 84 -2.35 4.16 1.04
CA LEU A 84 -1.33 5.03 1.62
C LEU A 84 -1.83 6.48 1.61
N ARG A 85 -1.78 7.14 2.76
CA ARG A 85 -2.25 8.52 2.94
C ARG A 85 -1.26 9.32 3.78
N ASP A 86 -1.33 10.63 3.68
CA ASP A 86 -0.56 11.56 4.52
C ASP A 86 0.96 11.33 4.43
N GLY A 87 1.45 10.81 3.31
CA GLY A 87 2.88 10.72 3.04
C GLY A 87 3.44 11.98 2.42
N ASP A 88 4.76 12.14 2.46
CA ASP A 88 5.42 13.22 1.76
C ASP A 88 5.14 13.13 0.24
N PRO A 89 4.70 14.22 -0.42
CA PRO A 89 4.38 14.21 -1.85
C PRO A 89 5.54 13.77 -2.76
N GLU A 90 6.76 14.21 -2.49
CA GLU A 90 7.92 13.88 -3.32
C GLU A 90 8.27 12.40 -3.17
N GLU A 91 8.27 11.90 -1.93
CA GLU A 91 8.49 10.49 -1.64
C GLU A 91 7.40 9.58 -2.23
N MET A 92 6.13 10.02 -2.21
CA MET A 92 5.01 9.29 -2.81
C MET A 92 5.07 9.25 -4.34
N VAL A 93 5.50 10.34 -4.98
CA VAL A 93 5.76 10.39 -6.43
C VAL A 93 6.91 9.43 -6.79
N ALA A 94 8.00 9.46 -6.04
CA ALA A 94 9.12 8.52 -6.24
C ALA A 94 8.69 7.06 -6.01
N LEU A 95 7.79 6.82 -5.04
CA LEU A 95 7.23 5.50 -4.77
C LEU A 95 6.34 5.01 -5.92
N ARG A 96 5.46 5.86 -6.44
CA ARG A 96 4.67 5.60 -7.66
C ARG A 96 5.59 5.19 -8.80
N ASP A 97 6.61 5.98 -9.09
CA ASP A 97 7.51 5.75 -10.22
C ASP A 97 8.25 4.41 -10.08
N PHE A 98 8.61 4.03 -8.86
CA PHE A 98 9.15 2.71 -8.59
C PHE A 98 8.15 1.58 -8.88
N CYS A 99 6.88 1.74 -8.48
CA CYS A 99 5.88 0.69 -8.65
C CYS A 99 5.44 0.49 -10.10
N ILE A 100 5.54 1.53 -10.94
CA ILE A 100 5.11 1.50 -12.35
C ILE A 100 6.27 1.14 -13.30
N ARG A 101 7.52 1.42 -12.93
CA ARG A 101 8.71 1.15 -13.79
C ARG A 101 9.18 -0.32 -13.79
N THR A 102 8.47 -1.24 -13.15
CA THR A 102 8.79 -2.68 -13.09
C THR A 102 7.70 -3.51 -13.71
#